data_AF-A0A971BRW8-F1
#
_entry.id   AF-A0A971BRW8-F1
#
_cell.length_a   1.000
_cell.length_b   1.000
_cell.length_c   1.000
_cell.angle_alpha   90.00
_cell.angle_beta   90.00
_cell.angle_gamma   90.00
#
_symmetry.space_group_name_H-M   'P 1'
#
loop_
_entity.id
_entity.type
_entity.pdbx_description
1 polymer ?
#
loop_
_entity_poly.entity_id
_entity_poly.type
_entity_poly.pdbx_seq_one_letter_code
_entity_poly.pdbx_strand_id
1 'polypeptide(L)' 'MTKKIDITELILRDAHQSLMATRMSLEDMVPACEDLDKAGYWSVECWGGATFDSCIRFLNEDP' A
#
# COMPACT_ATOMS: atom_id res chain seq x y z
N MET A 1 -1.52 -33.26 -4.91
CA MET A 1 -2.50 -32.16 -5.03
C MET A 1 -1.76 -30.90 -5.44
N THR A 2 -2.24 -30.16 -6.43
CA THR A 2 -1.73 -28.84 -6.79
C THR A 2 -2.12 -27.84 -5.69
N LYS A 3 -1.17 -27.02 -5.22
CA LYS A 3 -1.38 -26.03 -4.17
C LYS A 3 -1.53 -24.65 -4.80
N LYS A 4 -2.54 -23.88 -4.40
CA LYS A 4 -2.66 -22.46 -4.77
C LYS A 4 -1.57 -21.69 -4.02
N ILE A 5 -0.88 -20.79 -4.72
CA ILE A 5 0.08 -19.86 -4.12
C ILE A 5 -0.67 -18.56 -3.83
N ASP A 6 -0.55 -18.12 -2.59
CA ASP A 6 -1.13 -16.87 -2.10
C ASP A 6 -0.17 -15.72 -2.37
N ILE A 7 -0.72 -14.55 -2.72
CA ILE A 7 0.04 -13.35 -3.10
C ILE A 7 -0.33 -12.20 -2.17
N THR A 8 0.67 -11.51 -1.64
CA THR A 8 0.50 -10.24 -0.93
C THR A 8 0.87 -9.10 -1.86
N GLU A 9 -0.02 -8.12 -1.97
CA GLU A 9 0.26 -6.87 -2.68
C GLU A 9 0.90 -5.85 -1.74
N LEU A 10 1.89 -5.09 -2.23
CA LEU A 10 2.69 -4.15 -1.46
C LEU A 10 2.58 -2.71 -1.99
N ILE A 11 1.77 -2.49 -3.04
CA ILE A 11 1.69 -1.20 -3.75
C ILE A 11 1.35 -0.04 -2.81
N LEU A 12 0.47 -0.25 -1.82
CA LEU A 12 0.01 0.79 -0.89
C LEU A 12 0.98 1.08 0.26
N ARG A 13 2.08 0.30 0.41
CA ARG A 13 3.08 0.48 1.48
C ARG A 13 4.52 0.41 0.94
N ASP A 14 5.05 -0.79 0.76
CA ASP A 14 6.49 -0.95 0.53
C ASP A 14 6.96 -0.52 -0.86
N ALA A 15 6.09 -0.62 -1.87
CA ALA A 15 6.47 -0.26 -3.23
C ALA A 15 6.86 1.22 -3.33
N HIS A 16 6.00 2.12 -2.86
CA HIS A 16 6.28 3.56 -2.91
C HIS A 16 7.28 4.00 -1.83
N GLN A 17 7.33 3.30 -0.68
CA GLN A 17 8.41 3.48 0.31
C GLN A 17 9.78 3.22 -0.33
N SER A 18 9.90 2.15 -1.12
CA SER A 18 11.15 1.75 -1.78
C SER A 18 11.50 2.59 -3.01
N LEU A 19 10.50 2.98 -3.80
CA LEU A 19 10.72 3.55 -5.14
C LEU A 19 10.55 5.08 -5.20
N MET A 20 9.79 5.66 -4.28
CA MET A 20 9.50 7.11 -4.26
C MET A 20 9.48 7.67 -2.84
N ALA A 21 10.37 7.14 -1.99
CA ALA A 21 10.64 7.64 -0.65
C ALA A 21 9.41 7.80 0.25
N THR A 22 8.37 6.98 0.07
CA THR A 22 7.12 6.99 0.85
C THR A 22 6.24 8.22 0.60
N ARG A 23 6.29 8.82 -0.60
CA ARG A 23 5.61 10.09 -0.92
C ARG A 23 4.32 9.96 -1.73
N MET A 24 3.75 8.76 -1.81
CA MET A 24 2.42 8.61 -2.41
C MET A 24 1.36 9.17 -1.46
N SER A 25 0.55 10.11 -1.95
CA SER A 25 -0.55 10.73 -1.21
C SER A 25 -1.74 9.77 -1.11
N LEU A 26 -2.63 9.94 -0.13
CA LEU A 26 -3.83 9.10 -0.02
C LEU A 26 -4.75 9.28 -1.24
N GLU A 27 -4.87 10.50 -1.77
CA GLU A 27 -5.70 10.81 -2.95
C GLU A 27 -5.28 10.03 -4.20
N ASP A 28 -3.98 9.76 -4.37
CA ASP A 28 -3.46 8.96 -5.48
C ASP A 28 -3.68 7.45 -5.29
N MET A 29 -3.88 6.98 -4.05
CA MET A 29 -4.11 5.55 -3.75
C MET A 29 -5.55 5.12 -3.95
N VAL A 30 -6.49 5.92 -3.42
CA VAL A 30 -7.93 5.57 -3.31
C VAL A 30 -8.55 5.08 -4.64
N PRO A 31 -8.24 5.67 -5.81
CA PRO A 31 -8.84 5.23 -7.08
C PRO A 31 -8.57 3.76 -7.43
N ALA A 32 -7.48 3.16 -6.95
CA ALA A 32 -7.13 1.77 -7.23
C ALA A 32 -7.70 0.77 -6.21
N CYS A 33 -8.21 1.22 -5.07
CA CYS A 33 -8.60 0.35 -3.96
C CYS A 33 -9.68 -0.67 -4.32
N GLU A 34 -10.65 -0.30 -5.15
CA GLU A 34 -11.74 -1.21 -5.56
C GLU A 34 -11.22 -2.35 -6.45
N ASP A 35 -10.25 -2.08 -7.33
CA ASP A 35 -9.63 -3.11 -8.16
C ASP A 35 -8.72 -4.02 -7.33
N LEU A 36 -7.98 -3.45 -6.36
CA LEU A 36 -7.13 -4.21 -5.44
C LEU A 36 -7.93 -5.16 -4.54
N ASP A 37 -9.10 -4.73 -4.04
CA ASP A 37 -10.00 -5.55 -3.23
C ASP A 37 -10.53 -6.76 -4.02
N LYS A 38 -10.81 -6.58 -5.31
CA LYS A 38 -11.34 -7.63 -6.19
C LYS A 38 -10.26 -8.51 -6.83
N ALA A 39 -8.98 -8.15 -6.71
CA ALA A 39 -7.87 -8.86 -7.35
C ALA A 39 -7.59 -10.26 -6.77
N GLY A 40 -8.12 -10.57 -5.57
CA GLY A 40 -7.98 -11.89 -4.95
C GLY A 40 -6.63 -12.13 -4.27
N TYR A 41 -5.99 -11.05 -3.80
CA TYR A 41 -4.81 -11.12 -2.96
C TYR A 41 -5.11 -11.78 -1.62
N TRP A 42 -4.12 -12.46 -1.04
CA TRP A 42 -4.20 -13.01 0.31
C TRP A 42 -4.16 -11.92 1.38
N SER A 43 -3.38 -10.87 1.12
CA SER A 43 -3.39 -9.64 1.89
C SER A 43 -2.94 -8.47 1.04
N VAL A 44 -3.29 -7.26 1.46
CA VAL A 44 -2.77 -6.02 0.88
C VAL A 44 -2.07 -5.28 2.00
N GLU A 45 -0.76 -5.12 1.88
CA GLU A 45 0.01 -4.33 2.82
C GLU A 45 -0.17 -2.85 2.51
N CYS A 46 -0.76 -2.13 3.47
CA CYS A 46 -1.17 -0.74 3.29
C CYS A 46 -0.79 0.18 4.45
N TRP A 47 -0.10 -0.33 5.49
CA TRP A 47 0.15 0.46 6.69
C TRP A 47 1.40 0.00 7.45
N GLY A 48 1.91 0.88 8.33
CA GLY A 48 3.15 0.67 9.07
C GLY A 48 4.41 1.00 8.26
N GLY A 49 5.58 0.60 8.76
CA GLY A 49 6.86 0.99 8.14
C GLY A 49 7.09 2.50 8.23
N ALA A 50 7.46 3.13 7.12
CA ALA A 50 7.71 4.57 7.06
C ALA A 50 6.45 5.41 6.74
N THR A 51 5.29 4.79 6.49
CA THR A 51 4.08 5.55 6.12
C THR A 51 3.62 6.49 7.23
N PHE A 52 3.67 6.03 8.48
CA PHE A 52 3.27 6.86 9.64
C PHE A 52 4.11 8.14 9.76
N ASP A 53 5.45 8.04 9.69
CA ASP A 53 6.33 9.23 9.70
C ASP A 53 6.06 10.11 8.46
N SER A 54 5.85 9.51 7.29
CA SER A 54 5.65 10.26 6.06
C SER A 54 4.36 11.08 6.05
N CYS A 55 3.26 10.48 6.54
CA CYS A 55 1.96 11.15 6.69
C CYS A 55 2.08 12.41 7.54
N ILE A 56 2.64 12.31 8.76
CA ILE A 56 2.74 13.46 9.67
C ILE A 56 3.83 14.46 9.29
N ARG A 57 4.90 14.03 8.60
CA ARG A 57 6.08 14.88 8.35
C ARG A 57 6.04 15.58 6.99
N PHE A 58 5.48 14.93 5.97
CA PHE A 58 5.60 15.40 4.58
C PHE A 58 4.27 15.57 3.87
N LEU A 59 3.27 14.76 4.20
CA LEU A 59 1.97 14.78 3.51
C LEU A 59 0.93 15.64 4.25
N ASN A 60 1.17 15.95 5.53
CA ASN A 60 0.20 16.63 6.40
C ASN A 60 -1.13 15.84 6.46
N GLU A 61 -1.01 14.53 6.55
CA GLU A 61 -2.11 13.58 6.68
C GLU A 61 -2.06 12.93 8.08
N ASP A 62 -3.23 12.62 8.65
CA ASP A 62 -3.33 11.79 9.85
C ASP A 62 -3.21 10.31 9.40
N PRO A 63 -2.20 9.55 9.87
CA PRO A 63 -1.90 8.21 9.36
C PRO A 63 -3.01 7.19 9.54
#